data_AF-A0A6C0PBF1-F1
#
_entry.id   AF-A0A6C0PBF1-F1
#
_cell.length_a   1.000
_cell.length_b   1.000
_cell.length_c   1.000
_cell.angle_alpha   90.00
_cell.angle_beta   90.00
_cell.angle_gamma   90.00
#
_symmetry.space_group_name_H-M   'P 1'
#
loop_
_entity.id
_entity.type
_entity.pdbx_description
1 polymer ?
#
loop_
_entity_poly.entity_id
_entity_poly.type
_entity_poly.pdbx_seq_one_letter_code
_entity_poly.pdbx_strand_id
1 'polypeptide(L)'
;MSTGPKTEAGKLTVSQNLNPTAWTLNPDAVAAIDVAKRMRNTKHGLYASVPIICKGQACPYRENCFLYKADMAPVEEKCPIEIAAIEDLYDRYCEHFKIKPEDPRSTVDLIMIRELVDIGVTMLRCDNKMAIDADFIIQNTIGMTEDSEPITKSELHPVVEYKEKLRQSLFKTMQLMNSTRKDKEGTKITVEVDPSQRAAEMLKLKTDVTFLEEQEDEAEKAYYARMNGSATVIEAQPIGFEEGE
;
A
#
# COMPACT_ATOMS: atom_id res chain seq x y z
N MET A 1 -1.76 19.82 -11.67
CA MET A 1 -1.97 19.93 -13.12
C MET A 1 -2.17 18.53 -13.69
N SER A 2 -3.28 18.26 -14.38
CA SER A 2 -3.59 16.94 -14.97
C SER A 2 -3.11 16.92 -16.43
N THR A 3 -1.92 16.37 -16.65
CA THR A 3 -1.31 16.15 -17.97
C THR A 3 -1.66 14.74 -18.45
N GLY A 4 -2.89 14.57 -18.93
CA GLY A 4 -3.34 13.34 -19.60
C GLY A 4 -4.39 13.64 -20.65
N PRO A 5 -4.48 12.84 -21.75
CA PRO A 5 -5.41 13.09 -22.83
C PRO A 5 -6.86 13.02 -22.32
N LYS A 6 -7.59 14.13 -22.49
CA LYS A 6 -8.95 14.33 -21.96
C LYS A 6 -10.06 13.81 -22.89
N THR A 7 -9.74 13.49 -24.14
CA THR A 7 -10.70 13.02 -25.15
C THR A 7 -10.74 11.49 -25.22
N GLU A 8 -11.90 10.90 -25.49
CA GLU A 8 -12.02 9.43 -25.69
C GLU A 8 -11.09 8.94 -26.79
N ALA A 9 -10.94 9.72 -27.86
CA ALA A 9 -9.99 9.46 -28.93
C ALA A 9 -8.54 9.38 -28.41
N GLY A 10 -8.13 10.27 -27.51
CA GLY A 10 -6.77 10.25 -26.94
C GLY A 10 -6.54 9.11 -25.94
N LYS A 11 -7.57 8.63 -25.24
CA LYS A 11 -7.50 7.40 -24.44
C LYS A 11 -7.38 6.16 -25.33
N LEU A 12 -8.11 6.14 -26.45
CA LEU A 12 -8.00 5.08 -27.47
C LEU A 12 -6.59 5.04 -28.09
N THR A 13 -5.97 6.18 -28.43
CA THR A 13 -4.60 6.20 -28.98
C THR A 13 -3.55 5.67 -27.99
N VAL A 14 -3.70 5.99 -26.69
CA VAL A 14 -2.79 5.46 -25.65
C VAL A 14 -3.03 3.96 -25.42
N SER A 15 -4.28 3.49 -25.47
CA SER A 15 -4.59 2.05 -25.38
C SER A 15 -4.11 1.25 -26.59
N GLN A 16 -4.03 1.88 -27.77
CA GLN A 16 -3.49 1.28 -28.99
C GLN A 16 -1.98 1.00 -28.91
N ASN A 17 -1.24 1.63 -27.98
CA ASN A 17 0.20 1.39 -27.84
C ASN A 17 0.55 0.04 -27.20
N LEU A 18 -0.42 -0.69 -26.64
CA LEU A 18 -0.23 -2.04 -26.10
C LEU A 18 -0.84 -3.08 -27.04
N ASN A 19 -0.21 -3.25 -28.21
CA ASN A 19 -0.58 -4.29 -29.16
C ASN A 19 -0.11 -5.68 -28.65
N PRO A 20 -0.98 -6.70 -28.52
CA PRO A 20 -0.59 -8.06 -28.16
C PRO A 20 0.53 -8.63 -29.03
N THR A 21 0.59 -8.24 -30.31
CA THR A 21 1.63 -8.67 -31.26
C THR A 21 3.03 -8.19 -30.88
N ALA A 22 3.15 -7.17 -30.00
CA ALA A 22 4.43 -6.73 -29.47
C ALA A 22 5.04 -7.73 -28.47
N TRP A 23 4.22 -8.60 -27.86
CA TRP A 23 4.65 -9.58 -26.87
C TRP A 23 4.80 -10.99 -27.44
N THR A 24 4.03 -11.32 -28.48
CA THR A 24 4.05 -12.65 -29.10
C THR A 24 3.63 -12.60 -30.56
N LEU A 25 4.34 -13.34 -31.40
CA LEU A 25 4.04 -13.52 -32.82
C LEU A 25 3.12 -14.73 -33.07
N ASN A 26 2.84 -15.55 -32.03
CA ASN A 26 1.96 -16.70 -32.15
C ASN A 26 0.48 -16.24 -32.21
N PRO A 27 -0.27 -16.53 -33.29
CA PRO A 27 -1.66 -16.10 -33.44
C PRO A 27 -2.59 -16.65 -32.34
N ASP A 28 -2.36 -17.87 -31.86
CA ASP A 28 -3.16 -18.46 -30.78
C ASP A 28 -2.94 -17.72 -29.46
N ALA A 29 -1.71 -17.28 -29.22
CA ALA A 29 -1.36 -16.51 -28.04
C ALA A 29 -1.97 -15.10 -28.08
N VAL A 30 -2.04 -14.46 -29.26
CA VAL A 30 -2.74 -13.18 -29.43
C VAL A 30 -4.23 -13.33 -29.14
N ALA A 31 -4.88 -14.36 -29.68
CA ALA A 31 -6.29 -14.64 -29.40
C ALA A 31 -6.53 -14.90 -27.89
N ALA A 32 -5.63 -15.66 -27.24
CA ALA A 32 -5.70 -15.92 -25.80
C ALA A 32 -5.54 -14.64 -24.96
N ILE A 33 -4.65 -13.72 -25.36
CA ILE A 33 -4.48 -12.42 -24.69
C ILE A 33 -5.78 -11.61 -24.77
N ASP A 34 -6.47 -11.62 -25.91
CA ASP A 34 -7.73 -10.88 -26.07
C ASP A 34 -8.85 -11.45 -25.21
N VAL A 35 -8.94 -12.78 -25.09
CA VAL A 35 -9.86 -13.44 -24.14
C VAL A 35 -9.52 -13.06 -22.70
N ALA A 36 -8.24 -13.07 -22.34
CA ALA A 36 -7.79 -12.69 -20.99
C ALA A 36 -8.08 -11.22 -20.68
N LYS A 37 -7.94 -10.31 -21.65
CA LYS A 37 -8.32 -8.89 -21.51
C LYS A 37 -9.81 -8.73 -21.22
N ARG A 38 -10.67 -9.44 -21.96
CA ARG A 38 -12.13 -9.42 -21.72
C ARG A 38 -12.45 -9.93 -20.31
N MET A 39 -11.84 -11.03 -19.89
CA MET A 39 -12.03 -11.58 -18.55
C MET A 39 -11.62 -10.58 -17.46
N ARG A 40 -10.45 -9.94 -17.59
CA ARG A 40 -9.98 -8.92 -16.63
C ARG A 40 -10.86 -7.67 -16.58
N ASN A 41 -11.54 -7.32 -17.67
CA ASN A 41 -12.45 -6.18 -17.72
C ASN A 41 -13.83 -6.48 -17.09
N THR A 42 -14.14 -7.74 -16.76
CA THR A 42 -15.35 -8.08 -16.02
C THR A 42 -15.21 -7.69 -14.55
N LYS A 43 -16.33 -7.38 -13.88
CA LYS A 43 -16.37 -7.07 -12.44
C LYS A 43 -15.74 -8.17 -11.58
N HIS A 44 -15.87 -9.43 -12.02
CA HIS A 44 -15.39 -10.61 -11.31
C HIS A 44 -13.96 -11.02 -11.72
N GLY A 45 -13.39 -10.40 -12.76
CA GLY A 45 -12.08 -10.74 -13.30
C GLY A 45 -10.94 -10.61 -12.30
N LEU A 46 -11.03 -9.65 -11.36
CA LEU A 46 -10.04 -9.46 -10.30
C LEU A 46 -10.06 -10.58 -9.24
N TYR A 47 -11.19 -11.28 -9.11
CA TYR A 47 -11.45 -12.25 -8.05
C TYR A 47 -11.48 -13.70 -8.55
N ALA A 48 -11.43 -13.93 -9.86
CA ALA A 48 -11.54 -15.26 -10.46
C ALA A 48 -10.52 -16.29 -9.93
N SER A 49 -9.36 -15.82 -9.43
CA SER A 49 -8.33 -16.67 -8.85
C SER A 49 -8.52 -16.99 -7.37
N VAL A 50 -9.39 -16.26 -6.65
CA VAL A 50 -9.55 -16.38 -5.19
C VAL A 50 -10.27 -17.66 -4.81
N PRO A 51 -11.44 -18.03 -5.39
CA PRO A 51 -12.14 -19.24 -4.99
C PRO A 51 -11.35 -20.52 -5.32
N ILE A 52 -11.34 -21.46 -4.37
CA ILE A 52 -10.83 -22.82 -4.58
C ILE A 52 -11.75 -23.60 -5.53
N ILE A 53 -11.21 -24.67 -6.10
CA ILE A 53 -11.98 -25.64 -6.89
C ILE A 53 -12.66 -26.62 -5.93
N CYS A 54 -13.94 -26.87 -6.15
CA CYS A 54 -14.73 -27.82 -5.39
C CYS A 54 -14.27 -29.25 -5.66
N LYS A 55 -13.82 -29.94 -4.62
CA LYS A 55 -13.39 -31.35 -4.68
C LYS A 55 -14.44 -32.35 -4.20
N GLY A 56 -15.68 -31.90 -3.92
CA GLY A 56 -16.74 -32.74 -3.36
C GLY A 56 -16.25 -33.54 -2.14
N GLN A 57 -16.24 -34.87 -2.27
CA GLN A 57 -15.81 -35.78 -1.20
C GLN A 57 -14.35 -35.58 -0.77
N ALA A 58 -13.46 -35.16 -1.67
CA ALA A 58 -12.04 -34.92 -1.36
C ALA A 58 -11.76 -33.48 -0.88
N CYS A 59 -12.80 -32.69 -0.61
CA CYS A 59 -12.64 -31.34 -0.07
C CYS A 59 -12.22 -31.39 1.41
N PRO A 60 -11.18 -30.64 1.83
CA PRO A 60 -10.78 -30.59 3.24
C PRO A 60 -11.86 -29.99 4.15
N TYR A 61 -12.81 -29.25 3.58
CA TYR A 61 -13.91 -28.60 4.31
C TYR A 61 -15.24 -29.36 4.20
N ARG A 62 -15.24 -30.60 3.68
CA ARG A 62 -16.45 -31.39 3.42
C ARG A 62 -17.37 -31.48 4.64
N GLU A 63 -16.80 -31.66 5.82
CA GLU A 63 -17.54 -31.83 7.08
C GLU A 63 -18.31 -30.58 7.50
N ASN A 64 -17.82 -29.39 7.13
CA ASN A 64 -18.52 -28.12 7.40
C ASN A 64 -19.27 -27.57 6.18
N CYS A 65 -19.08 -28.15 4.99
CA CYS A 65 -19.70 -27.67 3.76
C CYS A 65 -21.20 -28.01 3.70
N PHE A 66 -22.06 -27.01 3.86
CA PHE A 66 -23.52 -27.21 3.78
C PHE A 66 -23.99 -27.64 2.38
N LEU A 67 -23.36 -27.14 1.31
CA LEU A 67 -23.70 -27.53 -0.07
C LEU A 67 -23.40 -29.00 -0.33
N TYR A 68 -22.33 -29.53 0.26
CA TYR A 68 -22.03 -30.96 0.15
C TYR A 68 -23.06 -31.80 0.93
N LYS A 69 -23.42 -31.38 2.15
CA LYS A 69 -24.45 -32.05 2.95
C LYS A 69 -25.83 -32.05 2.29
N ALA A 70 -26.12 -31.02 1.50
CA ALA A 70 -27.37 -30.89 0.76
C ALA A 70 -27.32 -31.47 -0.66
N ASP A 71 -26.24 -32.15 -1.04
CA ASP A 71 -26.03 -32.75 -2.37
C ASP A 71 -26.13 -31.74 -3.54
N MET A 72 -25.71 -30.50 -3.29
CA MET A 72 -25.71 -29.38 -4.24
C MET A 72 -24.30 -28.87 -4.56
N ALA A 73 -23.25 -29.63 -4.22
CA ALA A 73 -21.87 -29.21 -4.44
C ALA A 73 -21.46 -29.39 -5.92
N PRO A 74 -21.12 -28.31 -6.66
CA PRO A 74 -20.70 -28.44 -8.05
C PRO A 74 -19.23 -28.86 -8.10
N VAL A 75 -18.97 -30.15 -8.36
CA VAL A 75 -17.61 -30.72 -8.41
C VAL A 75 -16.86 -30.16 -9.62
N GLU A 76 -15.55 -29.94 -9.49
CA GLU A 76 -14.64 -29.34 -10.50
C GLU A 76 -14.88 -27.86 -10.85
N GLU A 77 -15.95 -27.28 -10.33
CA GLU A 77 -16.23 -25.84 -10.44
C GLU A 77 -15.65 -25.04 -9.28
N LYS A 78 -15.63 -23.71 -9.44
CA LYS A 78 -15.26 -22.79 -8.36
C LYS A 78 -16.23 -22.91 -7.18
N CYS A 79 -15.69 -22.90 -5.96
CA CYS A 79 -16.46 -23.08 -4.73
C CYS A 79 -17.55 -22.00 -4.57
N PRO A 80 -18.85 -22.35 -4.58
CA PRO A 80 -19.92 -21.35 -4.52
C PRO A 80 -19.99 -20.61 -3.18
N ILE A 81 -19.60 -21.27 -2.09
CA ILE A 81 -19.56 -20.66 -0.75
C ILE A 81 -18.55 -19.49 -0.73
N GLU A 82 -17.39 -19.69 -1.34
CA GLU A 82 -16.37 -18.64 -1.42
C GLU A 82 -16.75 -17.55 -2.41
N ILE A 83 -17.41 -17.89 -3.52
CA ILE A 83 -17.95 -16.89 -4.47
C ILE A 83 -18.96 -16.00 -3.77
N ALA A 84 -19.93 -16.58 -3.05
CA ALA A 84 -20.92 -15.81 -2.29
C ALA A 84 -20.26 -14.92 -1.23
N ALA A 85 -19.22 -15.43 -0.55
CA ALA A 85 -18.45 -14.64 0.42
C ALA A 85 -17.70 -13.47 -0.24
N ILE A 86 -17.15 -13.66 -1.44
CA ILE A 86 -16.46 -12.62 -2.20
C ILE A 86 -17.43 -11.51 -2.60
N GLU A 87 -18.59 -11.86 -3.14
CA GLU A 87 -19.62 -10.89 -3.55
C GLU A 87 -20.09 -10.05 -2.35
N ASP A 88 -20.42 -10.72 -1.25
CA ASP A 88 -20.88 -10.06 -0.03
C ASP A 88 -19.79 -9.18 0.61
N LEU A 89 -18.55 -9.66 0.74
CA LEU A 89 -17.44 -8.85 1.26
C LEU A 89 -17.12 -7.66 0.35
N TYR A 90 -17.14 -7.88 -0.97
CA TYR A 90 -16.87 -6.82 -1.94
C TYR A 90 -17.91 -5.70 -1.82
N ASP A 91 -19.19 -6.04 -1.80
CA ASP A 91 -20.28 -5.08 -1.68
C ASP A 91 -20.22 -4.34 -0.34
N ARG A 92 -20.00 -5.06 0.76
CA ARG A 92 -19.84 -4.47 2.10
C ARG A 92 -18.68 -3.48 2.18
N TYR A 93 -17.52 -3.82 1.60
CA TYR A 93 -16.38 -2.89 1.58
C TYR A 93 -16.61 -1.71 0.63
N CYS A 94 -17.20 -1.94 -0.54
CA CYS A 94 -17.53 -0.85 -1.47
C CYS A 94 -18.49 0.16 -0.84
N GLU A 95 -19.52 -0.32 -0.12
CA GLU A 95 -20.47 0.52 0.61
C GLU A 95 -19.78 1.28 1.75
N HIS A 96 -19.04 0.56 2.61
CA HIS A 96 -18.34 1.15 3.76
C HIS A 96 -17.37 2.26 3.34
N PHE A 97 -16.63 2.04 2.25
CA PHE A 97 -15.67 3.00 1.72
C PHE A 97 -16.26 3.98 0.69
N LYS A 98 -17.56 3.88 0.40
CA LYS A 98 -18.25 4.72 -0.59
C LYS A 98 -17.52 4.76 -1.93
N ILE A 99 -17.01 3.62 -2.38
CA ILE A 99 -16.26 3.48 -3.63
C ILE A 99 -17.25 3.23 -4.75
N LYS A 100 -17.11 3.97 -5.85
CA LYS A 100 -17.84 3.71 -7.08
C LYS A 100 -16.93 2.87 -8.00
N PRO A 101 -17.27 1.60 -8.28
CA PRO A 101 -16.46 0.73 -9.13
C PRO A 101 -16.24 1.28 -10.55
N GLU A 102 -17.12 2.17 -11.00
CA GLU A 102 -17.11 2.76 -12.33
C GLU A 102 -16.12 3.93 -12.48
N ASP A 103 -15.57 4.49 -11.39
CA ASP A 103 -14.61 5.60 -11.46
C ASP A 103 -13.17 5.09 -11.64
N PRO A 104 -12.47 5.43 -12.74
CA PRO A 104 -11.06 5.08 -12.95
C PRO A 104 -10.13 5.58 -11.84
N ARG A 105 -10.51 6.64 -11.10
CA ARG A 105 -9.70 7.19 -9.99
C ARG A 105 -9.69 6.27 -8.76
N SER A 106 -10.65 5.35 -8.68
CA SER A 106 -10.77 4.39 -7.58
C SER A 106 -10.02 3.09 -7.82
N THR A 107 -9.21 2.98 -8.88
CA THR A 107 -8.44 1.76 -9.21
C THR A 107 -7.57 1.27 -8.04
N VAL A 108 -6.86 2.17 -7.36
CA VAL A 108 -6.02 1.83 -6.20
C VAL A 108 -6.89 1.31 -5.04
N ASP A 109 -8.05 1.94 -4.83
CA ASP A 109 -8.97 1.56 -3.76
C ASP A 109 -9.59 0.17 -4.06
N LEU A 110 -9.89 -0.13 -5.32
CA LEU A 110 -10.38 -1.44 -5.76
C LEU A 110 -9.33 -2.55 -5.59
N ILE A 111 -8.03 -2.25 -5.82
CA ILE A 111 -6.94 -3.20 -5.54
C ILE A 111 -6.85 -3.48 -4.03
N MET A 112 -6.99 -2.46 -3.19
CA MET A 112 -6.97 -2.64 -1.74
C MET A 112 -8.19 -3.40 -1.23
N ILE A 113 -9.39 -3.15 -1.79
CA ILE A 113 -10.58 -3.98 -1.50
C ILE A 113 -10.31 -5.43 -1.91
N ARG A 114 -9.72 -5.67 -3.08
CA ARG A 114 -9.40 -7.02 -3.54
C ARG A 114 -8.55 -7.77 -2.53
N GLU A 115 -7.52 -7.12 -1.98
CA GLU A 115 -6.69 -7.67 -0.92
C GLU A 115 -7.49 -7.96 0.35
N LEU A 116 -8.36 -7.05 0.79
CA LEU A 116 -9.22 -7.27 1.96
C LEU A 116 -10.16 -8.47 1.78
N VAL A 117 -10.74 -8.62 0.60
CA VAL A 117 -11.61 -9.75 0.27
C VAL A 117 -10.83 -11.06 0.26
N ASP A 118 -9.63 -11.09 -0.32
CA ASP A 118 -8.77 -12.30 -0.34
C ASP A 118 -8.36 -12.72 1.08
N ILE A 119 -7.98 -11.76 1.92
CA ILE A 119 -7.72 -12.00 3.34
C ILE A 119 -8.98 -12.55 4.03
N GLY A 120 -10.15 -11.96 3.79
CA GLY A 120 -11.43 -12.40 4.37
C GLY A 120 -11.80 -13.84 4.01
N VAL A 121 -11.67 -14.21 2.73
CA VAL A 121 -11.90 -15.59 2.27
C VAL A 121 -10.88 -16.55 2.87
N THR A 122 -9.62 -16.14 2.98
CA THR A 122 -8.58 -16.98 3.58
C THR A 122 -8.81 -17.15 5.09
N MET A 123 -9.31 -16.13 5.79
CA MET A 123 -9.74 -16.26 7.18
C MET A 123 -10.91 -17.23 7.34
N LEU A 124 -11.89 -17.21 6.42
CA LEU A 124 -12.98 -18.19 6.39
C LEU A 124 -12.47 -19.63 6.24
N ARG A 125 -11.44 -19.85 5.42
CA ARG A 125 -10.77 -21.17 5.29
C ARG A 125 -10.10 -21.60 6.60
N CYS A 126 -9.43 -20.68 7.28
CA CYS A 126 -8.82 -20.94 8.59
C CYS A 126 -9.89 -21.32 9.63
N ASP A 127 -11.00 -20.59 9.65
CA ASP A 127 -12.13 -20.84 10.55
C ASP A 127 -12.76 -22.21 10.30
N ASN A 128 -12.98 -22.56 9.04
CA ASN A 128 -13.47 -23.88 8.67
C ASN A 128 -12.51 -25.00 9.06
N LYS A 129 -11.19 -24.79 8.95
CA LYS A 129 -10.20 -25.80 9.35
C LYS A 129 -10.19 -25.98 10.87
N MET A 130 -10.20 -24.87 11.61
CA MET A 130 -10.26 -24.89 13.08
C MET A 130 -11.55 -25.50 13.61
N ALA A 131 -12.68 -25.27 12.94
CA ALA A 131 -13.96 -25.86 13.30
C ALA A 131 -13.97 -27.40 13.17
N ILE A 132 -13.16 -27.95 12.27
CA ILE A 132 -13.02 -29.41 12.07
C ILE A 132 -12.07 -30.00 13.13
N ASP A 133 -10.90 -29.39 13.34
CA ASP A 133 -9.87 -29.96 14.22
C ASP A 133 -10.25 -29.79 15.71
N ALA A 134 -11.05 -28.77 16.07
CA ALA A 134 -11.57 -28.45 17.40
C ALA A 134 -10.55 -28.20 18.54
N ASP A 135 -9.30 -28.63 18.40
CA ASP A 135 -8.20 -28.41 19.33
C ASP A 135 -7.25 -27.30 18.83
N PHE A 136 -6.78 -26.48 19.77
CA PHE A 136 -5.84 -25.40 19.53
C PHE A 136 -4.39 -25.82 19.80
N ILE A 137 -4.17 -26.93 20.49
CA ILE A 137 -2.84 -27.40 20.89
C ILE A 137 -2.53 -28.70 20.15
N ILE A 138 -1.41 -28.72 19.43
CA ILE A 138 -0.88 -29.93 18.78
C ILE A 138 0.35 -30.40 19.55
N GLN A 139 0.44 -31.70 19.80
CA GLN A 139 1.67 -32.32 20.29
C GLN A 139 2.58 -32.66 19.12
N ASN A 140 3.66 -31.90 18.96
CA ASN A 140 4.69 -32.16 17.96
C ASN A 140 5.82 -32.98 18.58
N THR A 141 6.21 -34.08 17.93
CA THR A 141 7.36 -34.89 18.36
C THR A 141 8.66 -34.24 17.88
N ILE A 142 9.50 -33.80 18.81
CA ILE A 142 10.76 -33.07 18.50
C ILE A 142 11.95 -34.03 18.38
N GLY A 143 11.87 -35.20 19.02
CA GLY A 143 12.90 -36.22 18.95
C GLY A 143 12.49 -37.50 19.66
N MET A 144 13.36 -38.51 19.57
CA MET A 144 13.26 -39.74 20.36
C MET A 144 14.39 -39.77 21.38
N THR A 145 14.07 -40.19 22.60
CA THR A 145 15.05 -40.53 23.63
C THR A 145 15.80 -41.82 23.23
N GLU A 146 16.96 -42.11 23.82
CA GLU A 146 17.72 -43.35 23.58
C GLU A 146 16.88 -44.62 23.85
N ASP A 147 15.90 -44.52 24.76
CA ASP A 147 14.91 -45.58 25.04
C ASP A 147 13.72 -45.62 24.06
N SER A 148 13.83 -44.94 22.92
CA SER A 148 12.80 -44.87 21.86
C SER A 148 11.44 -44.27 22.28
N GLU A 149 11.40 -43.52 23.39
CA GLU A 149 10.21 -42.74 23.76
C GLU A 149 10.17 -41.39 23.02
N PRO A 150 9.01 -40.99 22.46
CA PRO A 150 8.87 -39.72 21.75
C PRO A 150 8.81 -38.54 22.73
N ILE A 151 9.74 -37.59 22.60
CA ILE A 151 9.68 -36.32 23.31
C ILE A 151 8.70 -35.40 22.56
N THR A 152 7.54 -35.19 23.14
CA THR A 152 6.50 -34.31 22.60
C THR A 152 6.57 -32.91 23.21
N LYS A 153 6.43 -31.88 22.37
CA LYS A 153 6.19 -30.49 22.79
C LYS A 153 4.79 -30.08 22.37
N SER A 154 4.08 -29.46 23.30
CA SER A 154 2.79 -28.82 23.02
C SER A 154 3.03 -27.48 22.32
N GLU A 155 2.56 -27.34 21.09
CA GLU A 155 2.62 -26.13 20.30
C GLU A 155 1.22 -25.69 19.85
N LEU A 156 1.06 -24.41 19.52
CA LEU A 156 -0.20 -23.90 19.01
C LEU A 156 -0.45 -24.43 17.60
N HIS A 157 -1.71 -24.67 17.24
CA HIS A 157 -2.07 -25.09 15.90
C HIS A 157 -1.61 -24.04 14.86
N PRO A 158 -0.86 -24.41 13.79
CA PRO A 158 -0.28 -23.47 12.84
C PRO A 158 -1.30 -22.54 12.16
N VAL A 159 -2.54 -23.01 12.00
CA VAL A 159 -3.67 -22.21 11.46
C VAL A 159 -3.98 -20.99 12.33
N VAL A 160 -3.81 -21.08 13.65
CA VAL A 160 -4.08 -19.95 14.56
C VAL A 160 -3.03 -18.86 14.36
N GLU A 161 -1.75 -19.24 14.26
CA GLU A 161 -0.67 -18.30 13.95
C GLU A 161 -0.84 -17.68 12.57
N TYR A 162 -1.24 -18.47 11.58
CA TYR A 162 -1.49 -17.99 10.22
C TYR A 162 -2.66 -17.01 10.19
N LYS A 163 -3.76 -17.31 10.89
CA LYS A 163 -4.92 -16.42 11.03
C LYS A 163 -4.53 -15.10 11.69
N GLU A 164 -3.65 -15.11 12.69
CA GLU A 164 -3.17 -13.88 13.33
C GLU A 164 -2.33 -13.02 12.36
N LYS A 165 -1.45 -13.64 11.56
CA LYS A 165 -0.72 -12.93 10.49
C LYS A 165 -1.67 -12.28 9.47
N LEU A 166 -2.71 -13.02 9.05
CA LEU A 166 -3.73 -12.50 8.15
C LEU A 166 -4.50 -11.31 8.76
N ARG A 167 -4.83 -11.39 10.05
CA ARG A 167 -5.50 -10.30 10.77
C ARG A 167 -4.62 -9.04 10.86
N GLN A 168 -3.33 -9.19 11.10
CA GLN A 168 -2.39 -8.06 11.10
C GLN A 168 -2.31 -7.39 9.72
N SER A 169 -2.26 -8.20 8.65
CA SER A 169 -2.34 -7.71 7.27
C SER A 169 -3.67 -6.99 7.01
N LEU A 170 -4.81 -7.53 7.49
CA LEU A 170 -6.13 -6.90 7.36
C LEU A 170 -6.13 -5.49 7.96
N PHE A 171 -5.67 -5.35 9.20
CA PHE A 171 -5.63 -4.05 9.88
C PHE A 171 -4.68 -3.08 9.20
N LYS A 172 -3.52 -3.55 8.72
CA LYS A 172 -2.56 -2.74 7.97
C LYS A 172 -3.15 -2.23 6.67
N THR A 173 -3.81 -3.08 5.89
CA THR A 173 -4.49 -2.69 4.64
C THR A 173 -5.61 -1.70 4.92
N MET A 174 -6.39 -1.92 5.98
CA MET A 174 -7.45 -1.01 6.41
C MET A 174 -6.92 0.38 6.79
N GLN A 175 -5.81 0.43 7.52
CA GLN A 175 -5.14 1.67 7.89
C GLN A 175 -4.60 2.41 6.65
N LEU A 176 -4.01 1.67 5.69
CA LEU A 176 -3.51 2.24 4.44
C LEU A 176 -4.64 2.79 3.55
N MET A 177 -5.80 2.14 3.50
CA MET A 177 -6.95 2.68 2.78
C MET A 177 -7.44 4.01 3.38
N ASN A 178 -7.45 4.11 4.71
CA ASN A 178 -7.83 5.34 5.38
C ASN A 178 -6.79 6.45 5.20
N SER A 179 -5.49 6.13 5.20
CA SER A 179 -4.44 7.12 4.99
C SER A 179 -4.45 7.64 3.55
N THR A 180 -4.50 6.75 2.55
CA THR A 180 -4.53 7.14 1.13
C THR A 180 -5.74 8.03 0.79
N ARG A 181 -6.86 7.87 1.50
CA ARG A 181 -8.03 8.76 1.40
C ARG A 181 -7.79 10.12 2.04
N LYS A 182 -7.23 10.16 3.25
CA LYS A 182 -6.80 11.41 3.89
C LYS A 182 -5.80 12.16 3.03
N ASP A 183 -4.91 11.47 2.31
CA ASP A 183 -3.96 12.10 1.41
C ASP A 183 -4.64 12.66 0.15
N LYS A 184 -5.62 11.93 -0.42
CA LYS A 184 -6.47 12.41 -1.52
C LYS A 184 -7.33 13.62 -1.10
N GLU A 185 -7.85 13.62 0.13
CA GLU A 185 -8.63 14.73 0.71
C GLU A 185 -7.75 15.90 1.12
N GLY A 186 -6.56 15.64 1.67
CA GLY A 186 -5.54 16.62 2.01
C GLY A 186 -5.00 17.35 0.77
N THR A 187 -4.92 16.65 -0.36
CA THR A 187 -4.63 17.26 -1.67
C THR A 187 -5.78 18.13 -2.19
N LYS A 188 -7.01 17.88 -1.71
CA LYS A 188 -8.23 18.67 -1.99
C LYS A 188 -8.53 19.72 -0.93
N ILE A 189 -7.68 19.89 0.08
CA ILE A 189 -7.64 21.14 0.85
C ILE A 189 -7.31 22.19 -0.19
N THR A 190 -8.35 22.89 -0.64
CA THR A 190 -8.23 24.27 -1.06
C THR A 190 -7.20 24.86 -0.14
N VAL A 191 -6.08 25.29 -0.72
CA VAL A 191 -5.11 26.16 -0.05
C VAL A 191 -5.87 27.47 0.26
N GLU A 192 -6.85 27.43 1.15
CA GLU A 192 -7.11 28.46 2.14
C GLU A 192 -5.93 28.37 3.10
N VAL A 193 -4.74 28.67 2.57
CA VAL A 193 -3.81 29.42 3.37
C VAL A 193 -4.54 30.73 3.58
N ASP A 194 -5.23 30.81 4.71
CA ASP A 194 -5.92 32.00 5.16
C ASP A 194 -4.95 33.18 4.90
N PRO A 195 -5.30 34.14 4.02
CA PRO A 195 -4.39 35.23 3.64
C PRO A 195 -3.83 35.95 4.87
N SER A 196 -4.58 35.92 5.98
CA SER A 196 -4.18 36.47 7.27
C SER A 196 -3.03 35.69 7.92
N GLN A 197 -2.97 34.36 7.84
CA GLN A 197 -1.88 33.56 8.42
C GLN A 197 -0.58 33.73 7.63
N ARG A 198 -0.65 33.72 6.29
CA ARG A 198 0.53 33.99 5.45
C ARG A 198 0.98 35.44 5.55
N ALA A 199 0.06 36.39 5.67
CA ALA A 199 0.41 37.78 5.95
C ALA A 199 1.07 37.93 7.33
N ALA A 200 0.59 37.23 8.36
CA ALA A 200 1.18 37.25 9.70
C ALA A 200 2.59 36.63 9.72
N GLU A 201 2.81 35.55 8.98
CA GLU A 201 4.14 34.91 8.85
C GLU A 201 5.12 35.80 8.08
N MET A 202 4.66 36.44 6.99
CA MET A 202 5.45 37.42 6.24
C MET A 202 5.76 38.67 7.07
N LEU A 203 4.85 39.10 7.95
CA LEU A 203 5.08 40.22 8.86
C LEU A 203 6.15 39.87 9.90
N LYS A 204 6.11 38.66 10.47
CA LYS A 204 7.12 38.16 11.40
C LYS A 204 8.50 38.05 10.75
N LEU A 205 8.58 37.48 9.55
CA LEU A 205 9.83 37.44 8.79
C LEU A 205 10.36 38.84 8.52
N LYS A 206 9.49 39.80 8.19
CA LYS A 206 9.90 41.19 7.98
C LYS A 206 10.45 41.83 9.26
N THR A 207 9.82 41.60 10.42
CA THR A 207 10.31 42.14 11.70
C THR A 207 11.65 41.51 12.11
N ASP A 208 11.82 40.22 11.85
CA ASP A 208 13.07 39.51 12.18
C ASP A 208 14.22 40.00 11.28
N VAL A 209 13.96 40.22 9.99
CA VAL A 209 14.94 40.79 9.05
C VAL A 209 15.35 42.21 9.47
N THR A 210 14.38 43.08 9.80
CA THR A 210 14.71 44.45 10.24
C THR A 210 15.54 44.46 11.53
N PHE A 211 15.28 43.53 12.44
CA PHE A 211 16.06 43.41 13.68
C PHE A 211 17.50 42.95 13.44
N LEU A 212 17.72 42.10 12.43
CA LEU A 212 19.07 41.68 12.03
C LEU A 212 19.81 42.81 11.30
N GLU A 213 19.14 43.56 10.42
CA GLU A 213 19.70 44.73 9.75
C GLU A 213 20.16 45.81 10.76
N GLU A 214 19.36 46.08 11.79
CA GLU A 214 19.73 47.02 12.86
C GLU A 214 20.97 46.56 13.65
N GLN A 215 21.09 45.25 13.93
CA GLN A 215 22.29 44.70 14.58
C GLN A 215 23.53 44.75 13.68
N GLU A 216 23.38 44.52 12.38
CA GLU A 216 24.48 44.63 11.42
C GLU A 216 24.96 46.08 11.33
N ASP A 217 24.05 47.05 11.25
CA ASP A 217 24.36 48.48 11.25
C ASP A 217 25.08 48.92 12.55
N GLU A 218 24.65 48.40 13.71
CA GLU A 218 25.30 48.68 14.99
C GLU A 218 26.68 48.03 15.08
N ALA A 219 26.84 46.79 14.59
CA ALA A 219 28.11 46.09 14.53
C ALA A 219 29.09 46.78 13.58
N GLU A 220 28.62 47.27 12.44
CA GLU A 220 29.40 48.03 11.45
C GLU A 220 29.86 49.37 12.04
N LYS A 221 28.96 50.12 12.69
CA LYS A 221 29.33 51.36 13.40
C LYS A 221 30.34 51.11 14.52
N ALA A 222 30.18 50.03 15.28
CA ALA A 222 31.13 49.63 16.31
C ALA A 222 32.49 49.22 15.73
N TYR A 223 32.51 48.57 14.56
CA TYR A 223 33.73 48.22 13.83
C TYR A 223 34.47 49.47 13.34
N TYR A 224 33.78 50.41 12.67
CA TYR A 224 34.39 51.66 12.21
C TYR A 224 34.82 52.57 13.37
N ALA A 225 34.10 52.57 14.49
CA ALA A 225 34.51 53.30 15.69
C ALA A 225 35.82 52.73 16.30
N ARG A 226 36.03 51.40 16.27
CA ARG A 226 37.29 50.78 16.70
C ARG A 226 38.45 51.08 15.74
N MET A 227 38.18 51.12 14.43
CA MET A 227 39.18 51.46 13.42
C MET A 227 39.62 52.92 13.49
N ASN A 228 38.69 53.85 13.75
CA ASN A 228 39.02 55.27 13.94
C ASN A 228 39.74 55.56 15.27
N GLY A 229 39.61 54.68 16.27
CA GLY A 229 40.29 54.81 17.57
C GLY A 229 41.71 54.23 17.65
N SER A 230 42.19 53.55 16.61
CA SER A 230 43.51 52.88 16.60
C SER A 230 44.31 53.14 15.32
N ALA A 231 44.51 54.42 15.00
CA ALA A 231 45.55 54.82 14.04
C ALA A 231 46.94 54.75 14.69
N THR A 232 47.42 53.55 15.04
CA THR A 232 48.85 53.29 15.13
C THR A 232 49.29 52.67 13.81
N VAL A 233 49.95 53.48 12.99
CA VAL A 233 50.62 53.04 11.77
C VAL A 233 51.60 51.93 12.12
N ILE A 234 51.35 50.71 11.64
CA ILE A 234 52.34 49.63 11.70
C ILE A 234 53.27 49.85 10.50
N GLU A 235 54.45 50.42 10.74
CA GLU A 235 55.52 50.47 9.75
C GLU A 235 56.06 49.04 9.54
N ALA A 236 55.64 48.39 8.45
CA ALA A 236 56.27 47.17 7.98
C ALA A 236 57.58 47.51 7.26
N GLN A 237 58.73 47.17 7.85
CA GLN A 237 60.01 47.26 7.16
C GLN A 237 60.09 46.16 6.08
N PRO A 238 60.52 46.46 4.84
CA PRO A 238 60.65 45.47 3.78
C PRO A 238 61.79 44.48 4.09
N ILE A 239 61.50 43.19 3.99
CA ILE A 239 62.46 42.08 4.12
C ILE A 239 63.38 42.10 2.89
N GLY A 240 64.68 42.33 3.11
CA GLY A 240 65.71 42.29 2.06
C GLY A 240 65.97 40.86 1.60
N PHE A 241 66.00 40.66 0.28
CA PHE A 241 66.44 39.43 -0.38
C PHE A 241 67.92 39.60 -0.73
N GLU A 242 68.81 38.84 -0.09
CA GLU A 242 70.22 38.70 -0.53
C GLU A 242 70.28 37.56 -1.56
N GLU A 243 70.57 37.90 -2.81
CA GLU A 243 70.98 36.94 -3.84
C GLU A 243 72.48 36.62 -3.63
N GLY A 244 72.77 35.38 -3.24
CA GLY A 244 74.14 34.84 -3.28
C GLY A 244 74.49 34.39 -4.69
N GLU A 245 75.60 34.92 -5.22
CA GLU A 245 76.43 34.27 -6.24
C GLU A 245 77.34 33.20 -5.62
#